data_AF-A0A0F7TT63-F1
#
_entry.id   AF-A0A0F7TT63-F1
#
_cell.length_a   1.000
_cell.length_b   1.000
_cell.length_c   1.000
_cell.angle_alpha   90.00
_cell.angle_beta   90.00
_cell.angle_gamma   90.00
#
_symmetry.space_group_name_H-M   'P 1'
#
loop_
_entity.id
_entity.type
_entity.pdbx_description
1 polymer ?
#
loop_
_entity_poly.entity_id
_entity_poly.type
_entity_poly.pdbx_seq_one_letter_code
_entity_poly.pdbx_strand_id
1 'polypeptide(L)'
;MTSARFPHPMASPTQIHRNKLPASSLPTQPLQTHLFLSTPQSFESNTTPPTMSWFQKNFTLPSRSRGSYLITDTVLAELPEIRDYKVGMLNLFVQHTSCALSLNENWDDDVRADMSDALDRIAPYDRKGNLYRHSAEGEDDMPAHIKSALIGASVNIPISNGRLATGTWQGIWYLEFRTSRHTRKVVATIQGEKA
;
A
#
# COMPACT_ATOMS: atom_id res chain seq x y z
N MET A 1 42.38 12.96 -23.58
CA MET A 1 41.89 12.96 -24.98
C MET A 1 40.50 12.36 -24.94
N THR A 2 39.38 12.98 -25.29
CA THR A 2 39.08 14.27 -25.93
C THR A 2 37.67 14.67 -25.47
N SER A 3 37.56 15.92 -25.04
CA SER A 3 36.33 16.62 -24.66
C SER A 3 35.61 17.09 -25.94
N ALA A 4 34.29 16.93 -26.02
CA ALA A 4 33.46 17.58 -27.02
C ALA A 4 32.57 18.63 -26.32
N ARG A 5 32.93 19.91 -26.50
CA ARG A 5 32.11 21.08 -26.16
C ARG A 5 31.23 21.42 -27.37
N PHE A 6 29.96 21.76 -27.13
CA PHE A 6 29.14 22.53 -28.07
C PHE A 6 28.67 23.82 -27.37
N PRO A 7 28.57 24.97 -28.09
CA PRO A 7 28.36 26.28 -27.48
C PRO A 7 26.88 26.68 -27.35
N HIS A 8 26.61 27.52 -26.35
CA HIS A 8 25.34 28.23 -26.09
C HIS A 8 25.00 29.30 -27.15
N PRO A 9 23.74 29.75 -27.16
CA PRO A 9 23.48 31.18 -27.22
C PRO A 9 22.64 31.67 -26.03
N MET A 10 23.11 32.77 -25.41
CA MET A 10 22.42 33.55 -24.39
C MET A 10 21.28 34.36 -25.01
N ALA A 11 20.10 34.32 -24.39
CA ALA A 11 19.00 35.23 -24.67
C ALA A 11 19.10 36.48 -23.77
N SER A 12 19.05 37.66 -24.39
CA SER A 12 19.06 38.99 -23.78
C SER A 12 17.71 39.33 -23.11
N PRO A 13 17.67 39.96 -21.92
CA PRO A 13 16.42 40.44 -21.34
C PRO A 13 16.02 41.81 -21.90
N THR A 14 14.82 41.87 -22.48
CA THR A 14 14.16 43.10 -22.97
C THR A 14 13.76 44.01 -21.82
N GLN A 15 14.08 45.31 -21.93
CA GLN A 15 13.70 46.34 -20.96
C GLN A 15 12.18 46.58 -20.95
N ILE A 16 11.59 46.63 -19.75
CA ILE A 16 10.19 47.03 -19.53
C ILE A 16 10.14 48.54 -19.29
N HIS A 17 9.47 49.25 -20.19
CA HIS A 17 9.21 50.69 -20.10
C HIS A 17 8.09 50.95 -19.07
N ARG A 18 8.37 51.71 -18.00
CA ARG A 18 7.37 52.18 -17.03
C ARG A 18 6.74 53.48 -17.53
N ASN A 19 5.52 53.41 -18.04
CA ASN A 19 4.69 54.61 -18.25
C ASN A 19 4.04 55.04 -16.93
N LYS A 20 4.34 56.27 -16.50
CA LYS A 20 3.63 56.97 -15.41
C LYS A 20 2.29 57.49 -15.96
N LEU A 21 1.18 57.12 -15.33
CA LEU A 21 -0.13 57.74 -15.55
C LEU A 21 -0.26 59.02 -14.70
N PRO A 22 -0.92 60.09 -15.19
CA PRO A 22 -1.14 61.30 -14.44
C PRO A 22 -2.33 61.17 -13.47
N ALA A 23 -2.24 61.90 -12.34
CA ALA A 23 -3.28 61.95 -11.33
C ALA A 23 -4.48 62.78 -11.81
N SER A 24 -5.68 62.17 -11.81
CA SER A 24 -6.96 62.87 -12.01
C SER A 24 -7.71 62.99 -10.68
N SER A 25 -7.96 64.22 -10.25
CA SER A 25 -8.81 64.57 -9.11
C SER A 25 -10.28 64.32 -9.41
N LEU A 26 -10.95 63.49 -8.60
CA LEU A 26 -12.41 63.31 -8.63
C LEU A 26 -13.04 63.94 -7.37
N PRO A 27 -14.24 64.54 -7.48
CA PRO A 27 -14.93 65.18 -6.36
C PRO A 27 -15.58 64.15 -5.44
N THR A 28 -15.42 64.33 -4.13
CA THR A 28 -16.10 63.55 -3.09
C THR A 28 -17.59 63.91 -3.03
N GLN A 29 -18.45 62.97 -3.41
CA GLN A 29 -19.84 62.91 -2.94
C GLN A 29 -19.97 61.85 -1.84
N PRO A 30 -20.83 62.04 -0.83
CA PRO A 30 -21.00 61.06 0.24
C PRO A 30 -21.66 59.78 -0.30
N LEU A 31 -21.02 58.64 -0.09
CA LEU A 31 -21.63 57.32 -0.32
C LEU A 31 -22.81 57.15 0.64
N GLN A 32 -24.03 57.03 0.10
CA GLN A 32 -25.13 56.39 0.81
C GLN A 32 -24.90 54.88 0.77
N THR A 33 -24.47 54.32 1.90
CA THR A 33 -24.36 52.88 2.10
C THR A 33 -25.77 52.30 2.25
N HIS A 34 -26.39 51.89 1.14
CA HIS A 34 -27.52 50.97 1.22
C HIS A 34 -26.96 49.59 1.56
N LEU A 35 -27.12 49.17 2.83
CA LEU A 35 -26.90 47.78 3.22
C LEU A 35 -27.95 46.91 2.50
N PHE A 36 -27.57 46.34 1.35
CA PHE A 36 -28.27 45.18 0.82
C PHE A 36 -27.85 43.97 1.66
N LEU A 37 -28.68 43.59 2.63
CA LEU A 37 -28.61 42.25 3.21
C LEU A 37 -29.08 41.26 2.13
N SER A 38 -28.17 40.83 1.26
CA SER A 38 -28.37 39.60 0.51
C SER A 38 -28.18 38.44 1.49
N THR A 39 -29.27 37.79 1.87
CA THR A 39 -29.25 36.52 2.61
C THR A 39 -28.35 35.53 1.85
N PRO A 40 -27.31 34.94 2.46
CA PRO A 40 -26.60 33.86 1.80
C PRO A 40 -27.58 32.70 1.64
N GLN A 41 -27.90 32.35 0.39
CA GLN A 41 -28.62 31.13 0.08
C GLN A 41 -27.70 29.97 0.47
N SER A 42 -28.01 29.32 1.58
CA SER A 42 -27.34 28.08 1.99
C SER A 42 -27.62 27.02 0.93
N PHE A 43 -26.60 26.69 0.13
CA PHE A 43 -26.60 25.44 -0.61
C PHE A 43 -26.46 24.31 0.40
N GLU A 44 -27.58 23.78 0.87
CA GLU A 44 -27.61 22.51 1.58
C GLU A 44 -27.21 21.41 0.59
N SER A 45 -25.92 21.03 0.60
CA SER A 45 -25.49 19.81 -0.04
C SER A 45 -26.11 18.64 0.75
N ASN A 46 -27.15 18.02 0.21
CA ASN A 46 -27.78 16.80 0.74
C ASN A 46 -26.85 15.56 0.73
N THR A 47 -25.53 15.75 0.70
CA THR A 47 -24.57 14.66 0.78
C THR A 47 -24.37 14.31 2.25
N THR A 48 -24.96 13.21 2.70
CA THR A 48 -24.55 12.56 3.94
C THR A 48 -23.03 12.41 3.93
N PRO A 49 -22.30 12.92 4.95
CA PRO A 49 -20.86 12.81 4.96
C PRO A 49 -20.47 11.33 4.90
N PRO A 50 -19.37 10.98 4.19
CA PRO A 50 -18.95 9.60 4.06
C PRO A 50 -18.75 9.00 5.44
N THR A 51 -19.52 7.97 5.77
CA THR A 51 -19.43 7.26 7.04
C THR A 51 -18.26 6.28 6.97
N MET A 52 -17.19 6.61 7.69
CA MET A 52 -16.06 5.71 7.86
C MET A 52 -16.49 4.47 8.63
N SER A 53 -16.23 3.29 8.06
CA SER A 53 -16.57 1.99 8.63
C SER A 53 -15.32 1.17 8.89
N TRP A 54 -15.34 0.42 9.99
CA TRP A 54 -14.33 -0.55 10.38
C TRP A 54 -14.93 -1.96 10.40
N PHE A 55 -14.20 -2.91 9.83
CA PHE A 55 -14.52 -4.33 9.87
C PHE A 55 -13.26 -5.12 10.20
N GLN A 56 -13.36 -6.14 11.04
CA GLN A 56 -12.24 -7.02 11.36
C GLN A 56 -12.71 -8.47 11.44
N LYS A 57 -11.94 -9.37 10.82
CA LYS A 57 -12.20 -10.81 10.82
C LYS A 57 -10.90 -11.59 11.02
N ASN A 58 -10.99 -12.68 11.78
CA ASN A 58 -9.93 -13.67 11.86
C ASN A 58 -10.26 -14.86 10.97
N PHE A 59 -9.28 -15.37 10.24
CA PHE A 59 -9.40 -16.62 9.49
C PHE A 59 -8.06 -17.39 9.48
N THR A 60 -8.11 -18.63 9.03
CA THR A 60 -6.93 -19.49 8.92
C THR A 60 -6.58 -19.76 7.46
N LEU A 61 -5.30 -19.70 7.13
CA LEU A 61 -4.81 -20.14 5.84
C LEU A 61 -4.76 -21.67 5.77
N PRO A 62 -4.91 -22.26 4.57
CA PRO A 62 -4.71 -23.69 4.36
C PRO A 62 -3.36 -24.16 4.90
N SER A 63 -3.35 -25.34 5.52
CA SER A 63 -2.13 -25.92 6.06
C SER A 63 -1.15 -26.28 4.93
N ARG A 64 0.01 -25.63 4.94
CA ARG A 64 1.08 -25.80 3.94
C ARG A 64 2.41 -26.09 4.61
N SER A 65 3.26 -26.81 3.88
CA SER A 65 4.69 -26.93 4.18
C SER A 65 5.44 -25.75 3.52
N ARG A 66 6.77 -25.75 3.61
CA ARG A 66 7.63 -24.74 3.00
C ARG A 66 7.27 -24.45 1.54
N GLY A 67 7.17 -23.17 1.20
CA GLY A 67 6.96 -22.68 -0.16
C GLY A 67 6.30 -21.31 -0.23
N SER A 68 6.21 -20.79 -1.46
CA SER A 68 5.50 -19.55 -1.80
C SER A 68 4.15 -19.86 -2.46
N TYR A 69 3.06 -19.36 -1.88
CA TYR A 69 1.69 -19.67 -2.33
C TYR A 69 0.91 -18.42 -2.69
N LEU A 70 0.28 -18.40 -3.87
CA LEU A 70 -0.71 -17.39 -4.22
C LEU A 70 -2.01 -17.67 -3.44
N ILE A 71 -2.48 -16.71 -2.65
CA ILE A 71 -3.64 -16.84 -1.76
C ILE A 71 -4.71 -15.77 -1.99
N THR A 72 -4.62 -14.99 -3.07
CA THR A 72 -5.59 -13.92 -3.38
C THR A 72 -7.03 -14.43 -3.33
N ASP A 73 -7.32 -15.57 -3.97
CA ASP A 73 -8.68 -16.12 -4.01
C ASP A 73 -9.15 -16.62 -2.64
N THR A 74 -8.24 -17.18 -1.83
CA THR A 74 -8.54 -17.56 -0.45
C THR A 74 -8.94 -16.34 0.37
N VAL A 75 -8.20 -15.23 0.24
CA VAL A 75 -8.51 -13.97 0.92
C VAL A 75 -9.87 -13.42 0.47
N LEU A 76 -10.15 -13.41 -0.83
CA LEU A 76 -11.43 -12.91 -1.36
C LEU A 76 -12.63 -13.78 -0.96
N ALA A 77 -12.43 -15.09 -0.83
CA ALA A 77 -13.46 -16.00 -0.32
C ALA A 77 -13.73 -15.76 1.17
N GLU A 78 -12.68 -15.46 1.96
CA GLU A 78 -12.81 -15.17 3.39
C GLU A 78 -13.32 -13.76 3.70
N LEU A 79 -13.21 -12.82 2.76
CA LEU A 79 -13.58 -11.42 2.96
C LEU A 79 -14.57 -10.91 1.89
N PRO A 80 -15.78 -11.49 1.79
CA PRO A 80 -16.79 -10.99 0.86
C PRO A 80 -17.19 -9.53 1.13
N GLU A 81 -17.01 -9.05 2.36
CA GLU A 81 -17.32 -7.68 2.82
C GLU A 81 -16.51 -6.61 2.09
N ILE A 82 -15.40 -6.96 1.42
CA ILE A 82 -14.66 -6.03 0.55
C ILE A 82 -15.60 -5.38 -0.48
N ARG A 83 -16.63 -6.11 -0.95
CA ARG A 83 -17.61 -5.64 -1.92
C ARG A 83 -18.46 -4.47 -1.42
N ASP A 84 -18.58 -4.31 -0.11
CA ASP A 84 -19.38 -3.25 0.52
C ASP A 84 -18.62 -1.91 0.58
N TYR A 85 -17.34 -1.87 0.20
CA TYR A 85 -16.49 -0.68 0.30
C TYR A 85 -16.27 -0.03 -1.05
N LYS A 86 -16.58 1.27 -1.14
CA LYS A 86 -16.30 2.10 -2.31
C LYS A 86 -14.84 2.52 -2.35
N VAL A 87 -14.28 2.94 -1.23
CA VAL A 87 -12.85 3.27 -1.06
C VAL A 87 -12.40 2.81 0.32
N GLY A 88 -11.27 2.12 0.40
CA GLY A 88 -10.77 1.67 1.69
C GLY A 88 -9.35 1.12 1.64
N MET A 89 -8.96 0.50 2.76
CA MET A 89 -7.71 -0.20 2.94
C MET A 89 -7.97 -1.54 3.62
N LEU A 90 -7.44 -2.62 3.05
CA LEU A 90 -7.34 -3.93 3.68
C LEU A 90 -5.94 -4.08 4.28
N ASN A 91 -5.87 -4.25 5.59
CA ASN A 91 -4.69 -4.79 6.25
C ASN A 91 -4.86 -6.30 6.46
N LEU A 92 -3.85 -7.07 6.07
CA LEU A 92 -3.73 -8.47 6.46
C LEU A 92 -2.51 -8.62 7.34
N PHE A 93 -2.68 -9.17 8.55
CA PHE A 93 -1.62 -9.43 9.50
C PHE A 93 -1.59 -10.90 9.88
N VAL A 94 -0.48 -11.60 9.61
CA VAL A 94 -0.29 -12.98 10.03
C VAL A 94 0.23 -13.01 11.47
N GLN A 95 -0.45 -13.75 12.36
CA GLN A 95 -0.11 -13.83 13.78
C GLN A 95 0.96 -14.90 14.08
N HIS A 96 2.04 -14.88 13.30
CA HIS A 96 3.09 -15.91 13.31
C HIS A 96 4.44 -15.28 12.98
N THR A 97 5.51 -15.85 13.53
CA THR A 97 6.88 -15.32 13.41
C THR A 97 7.80 -16.16 12.53
N SER A 98 7.27 -17.23 11.91
CA SER A 98 8.00 -18.17 11.06
C SER A 98 7.37 -18.33 9.67
N CYS A 99 6.51 -17.39 9.28
CA CYS A 99 5.96 -17.24 7.95
C CYS A 99 5.75 -15.74 7.64
N ALA A 100 5.37 -15.39 6.41
CA ALA A 100 5.18 -14.00 6.01
C ALA A 100 4.05 -13.84 4.99
N LEU A 101 3.64 -12.58 4.79
CA LEU A 101 2.75 -12.15 3.72
C LEU A 101 3.49 -11.18 2.81
N SER A 102 3.25 -11.25 1.50
CA SER A 102 3.86 -10.34 0.53
C SER A 102 2.91 -10.05 -0.64
N LEU A 103 3.25 -9.04 -1.45
CA LEU A 103 2.61 -8.75 -2.74
C LEU A 103 3.64 -8.96 -3.83
N ASN A 104 3.37 -9.88 -4.77
CA ASN A 104 4.28 -10.16 -5.87
C ASN A 104 3.51 -10.75 -7.06
N GLU A 105 4.22 -11.25 -8.08
CA GLU A 105 3.64 -11.74 -9.33
C GLU A 105 2.55 -12.80 -9.13
N ASN A 106 1.43 -12.73 -9.86
CA ASN A 106 0.31 -13.66 -9.75
C ASN A 106 0.16 -14.63 -10.93
N TRP A 107 1.15 -14.70 -11.83
CA TRP A 107 1.04 -15.40 -13.10
C TRP A 107 2.01 -16.57 -13.22
N ASP A 108 3.32 -16.32 -13.16
CA ASP A 108 4.33 -17.34 -13.38
C ASP A 108 4.68 -18.09 -12.08
N ASP A 109 4.59 -19.42 -12.13
CA ASP A 109 4.91 -20.32 -11.03
C ASP A 109 6.42 -20.35 -10.74
N ASP A 110 7.27 -20.09 -11.75
CA ASP A 110 8.72 -20.06 -11.60
C ASP A 110 9.16 -18.91 -10.68
N VAL A 111 8.47 -17.76 -10.72
CA VAL A 111 8.75 -16.62 -9.82
C VAL A 111 8.54 -17.02 -8.35
N ARG A 112 7.57 -17.90 -8.07
CA ARG A 112 7.30 -18.41 -6.71
C ARG A 112 8.39 -19.39 -6.26
N ALA A 113 8.86 -20.25 -7.17
CA ALA A 113 9.96 -21.18 -6.93
C ALA A 113 11.29 -20.43 -6.70
N ASP A 114 11.64 -19.51 -7.59
CA ASP A 114 12.85 -18.70 -7.52
C ASP A 114 12.90 -17.87 -6.24
N MET A 115 11.77 -17.33 -5.78
CA MET A 115 11.70 -16.61 -4.51
C MET A 115 11.99 -17.54 -3.32
N SER A 116 11.47 -18.77 -3.31
CA SER A 116 11.77 -19.75 -2.26
C SER A 116 13.27 -20.08 -2.25
N ASP A 117 13.84 -20.33 -3.43
CA ASP A 117 15.26 -20.60 -3.61
C ASP A 117 16.15 -19.43 -3.18
N ALA A 118 15.78 -18.20 -3.53
CA ALA A 118 16.50 -16.99 -3.13
C ALA A 118 16.49 -16.81 -1.60
N LEU A 119 15.34 -17.01 -0.96
CA LEU A 119 15.22 -16.93 0.49
C LEU A 119 16.05 -18.01 1.19
N ASP A 120 16.09 -19.23 0.65
CA ASP A 120 16.93 -20.32 1.15
C ASP A 120 18.43 -20.01 1.04
N ARG A 121 18.85 -19.16 0.09
CA ARG A 121 20.23 -18.66 0.02
C ARG A 121 20.50 -17.52 1.01
N ILE A 122 19.52 -16.64 1.25
CA ILE A 122 19.63 -15.50 2.18
C ILE A 122 19.69 -15.97 3.64
N ALA A 123 18.82 -16.92 4.00
CA ALA A 123 18.73 -17.48 5.34
C ALA A 123 18.72 -19.02 5.22
N PRO A 124 19.90 -19.64 5.10
CA PRO A 124 20.02 -21.05 4.81
C PRO A 124 19.69 -21.93 6.03
N TYR A 125 19.29 -23.15 5.72
CA TYR A 125 19.06 -24.24 6.68
C TYR A 125 20.32 -24.55 7.49
N ASP A 126 20.18 -24.74 8.80
CA ASP A 126 21.32 -25.08 9.66
C ASP A 126 21.53 -26.58 9.79
N ARG A 127 21.92 -27.22 8.69
CA ARG A 127 22.13 -28.68 8.61
C ARG A 127 23.18 -29.23 9.59
N LYS A 128 24.05 -28.36 10.11
CA LYS A 128 25.13 -28.74 11.04
C LYS A 128 24.86 -28.28 12.48
N GLY A 129 23.79 -27.52 12.70
CA GLY A 129 23.46 -26.95 14.00
C GLY A 129 24.49 -25.95 14.54
N ASN A 130 25.26 -25.31 13.66
CA ASN A 130 26.34 -24.40 14.05
C ASN A 130 26.28 -23.03 13.38
N LEU A 131 25.27 -22.79 12.54
CA LEU A 131 25.06 -21.52 11.88
C LEU A 131 24.27 -20.55 12.78
N TYR A 132 23.28 -21.05 13.52
CA TYR A 132 22.47 -20.24 14.41
C TYR A 132 22.49 -20.73 15.84
N ARG A 133 22.27 -19.79 16.76
CA ARG A 133 22.14 -20.10 18.20
C ARG A 133 20.75 -20.63 18.55
N HIS A 134 19.72 -20.22 17.79
CA HIS A 134 18.33 -20.60 18.01
C HIS A 134 17.96 -21.78 17.11
N SER A 135 17.50 -22.87 17.70
CA SER A 135 17.16 -24.12 16.99
C SER A 135 16.16 -24.98 17.78
N ALA A 136 15.41 -24.36 18.69
CA ALA A 136 14.54 -25.05 19.64
C ALA A 136 13.47 -25.89 18.94
N GLU A 137 13.04 -25.48 17.75
CA GLU A 137 12.03 -26.16 16.94
C GLU A 137 12.61 -26.82 15.67
N GLY A 138 13.93 -27.03 15.62
CA GLY A 138 14.62 -27.73 14.53
C GLY A 138 15.48 -26.84 13.64
N GLU A 139 16.03 -27.45 12.58
CA GLU A 139 17.03 -26.84 11.70
C GLU A 139 16.50 -25.67 10.83
N ASP A 140 15.18 -25.54 10.67
CA ASP A 140 14.53 -24.42 9.97
C ASP A 140 13.99 -23.32 10.87
N ASP A 141 14.15 -23.45 12.18
CA ASP A 141 13.56 -22.56 13.17
C ASP A 141 14.08 -21.11 13.00
N MET A 142 15.38 -20.87 13.26
CA MET A 142 15.96 -19.54 13.06
C MET A 142 15.90 -19.04 11.61
N PRO A 143 16.18 -19.86 10.57
CA PRO A 143 15.98 -19.44 9.18
C PRO A 143 14.59 -18.87 8.90
N ALA A 144 13.53 -19.52 9.41
CA ALA A 144 12.16 -19.07 9.23
C ALA A 144 11.90 -17.72 9.91
N HIS A 145 12.45 -17.51 11.11
CA HIS A 145 12.37 -16.23 11.80
C HIS A 145 13.07 -15.10 11.04
N ILE A 146 14.27 -15.37 10.48
CA ILE A 146 15.00 -14.38 9.67
C ILE A 146 14.18 -13.99 8.44
N LYS A 147 13.69 -14.98 7.68
CA LYS A 147 12.87 -14.74 6.48
C LYS A 147 11.58 -13.98 6.81
N SER A 148 10.91 -14.34 7.91
CA SER A 148 9.71 -13.65 8.38
C SER A 148 9.99 -12.18 8.73
N ALA A 149 11.08 -11.92 9.44
CA ALA A 149 11.47 -10.55 9.81
C ALA A 149 11.87 -9.70 8.58
N LEU A 150 12.51 -10.30 7.57
CA LEU A 150 12.91 -9.59 6.35
C LEU A 150 11.73 -9.24 5.43
N ILE A 151 10.75 -10.15 5.30
CA ILE A 151 9.59 -9.92 4.42
C ILE A 151 8.49 -9.12 5.15
N GLY A 152 8.24 -9.45 6.42
CA GLY A 152 7.21 -8.82 7.23
C GLY A 152 5.96 -9.68 7.42
N ALA A 153 5.26 -9.40 8.52
CA ALA A 153 4.06 -10.13 8.92
C ALA A 153 2.76 -9.55 8.31
N SER A 154 2.83 -8.47 7.52
CA SER A 154 1.62 -7.83 7.00
C SER A 154 1.76 -7.20 5.64
N VAL A 155 0.62 -7.08 4.97
CA VAL A 155 0.44 -6.32 3.74
C VAL A 155 -0.74 -5.36 3.89
N ASN A 156 -0.63 -4.19 3.29
CA ASN A 156 -1.70 -3.19 3.20
C ASN A 156 -2.08 -3.00 1.73
N ILE A 157 -3.36 -3.21 1.41
CA ILE A 157 -3.86 -3.27 0.04
C ILE A 157 -5.03 -2.29 -0.09
N PRO A 158 -4.98 -1.31 -1.01
CA PRO A 158 -6.11 -0.41 -1.23
C PRO A 158 -7.33 -1.16 -1.77
N ILE A 159 -8.52 -0.71 -1.39
CA ILE A 159 -9.80 -1.16 -1.92
C ILE A 159 -10.40 -0.03 -2.76
N SER A 160 -10.91 -0.37 -3.94
CA SER A 160 -11.66 0.53 -4.79
C SER A 160 -12.85 -0.20 -5.43
N ASN A 161 -14.04 0.37 -5.28
CA ASN A 161 -15.29 -0.12 -5.88
C ASN A 161 -15.51 -1.62 -5.66
N GLY A 162 -15.43 -2.06 -4.40
CA GLY A 162 -15.68 -3.43 -4.02
C GLY A 162 -14.58 -4.43 -4.39
N ARG A 163 -13.39 -3.95 -4.78
CA ARG A 163 -12.28 -4.79 -5.28
C ARG A 163 -10.95 -4.37 -4.67
N LEU A 164 -10.02 -5.31 -4.54
CA LEU A 164 -8.63 -4.99 -4.27
C LEU A 164 -8.05 -4.22 -5.46
N ALA A 165 -7.47 -3.05 -5.21
CA ALA A 165 -6.86 -2.20 -6.22
C ALA A 165 -5.37 -2.54 -6.40
N THR A 166 -5.10 -3.80 -6.74
CA THR A 166 -3.75 -4.30 -7.06
C THR A 166 -3.40 -4.00 -8.53
N GLY A 167 -2.10 -4.00 -8.85
CA GLY A 167 -1.66 -4.03 -10.25
C GLY A 167 -2.04 -5.34 -10.93
N THR A 168 -2.04 -5.35 -12.29
CA THR A 168 -2.41 -6.52 -13.10
C THR A 168 -1.71 -7.80 -12.67
N TRP A 169 -0.41 -7.70 -12.41
CA TRP A 169 0.43 -8.83 -12.03
C TRP A 169 0.57 -9.00 -10.52
N GLN A 170 -0.08 -8.18 -9.69
CA GLN A 170 0.08 -8.28 -8.24
C GLN A 170 -0.95 -9.23 -7.63
N GLY A 171 -0.47 -10.16 -6.82
CA GLY A 171 -1.27 -11.06 -6.00
C GLY A 171 -0.73 -11.15 -4.57
N ILE A 172 -1.60 -11.64 -3.67
CA ILE A 172 -1.27 -11.82 -2.26
C ILE A 172 -0.57 -13.16 -2.10
N TRP A 173 0.64 -13.13 -1.58
CA TRP A 173 1.45 -14.31 -1.34
C TRP A 173 1.47 -14.67 0.14
N TYR A 174 1.38 -15.97 0.41
CA TYR A 174 1.68 -16.60 1.68
C TYR A 174 3.00 -17.35 1.55
N LEU A 175 3.99 -16.94 2.34
CA LEU A 175 5.31 -17.55 2.38
C LEU A 175 5.43 -18.40 3.64
N GLU A 176 5.41 -19.73 3.48
CA GLU A 176 5.70 -20.67 4.56
C GLU A 176 7.18 -21.04 4.52
N PHE A 177 7.87 -20.89 5.66
CA PHE A 177 9.30 -21.14 5.75
C PHE A 177 9.63 -22.46 6.46
N ARG A 178 8.67 -23.02 7.21
CA ARG A 178 8.83 -24.27 7.94
C ARG A 178 8.54 -25.47 7.06
N THR A 179 9.34 -26.51 7.17
CA THR A 179 9.20 -27.76 6.42
C THR A 179 7.98 -28.55 6.88
N SER A 180 7.73 -28.59 8.19
CA SER A 180 6.49 -29.13 8.75
C SER A 180 5.28 -28.31 8.32
N ARG A 181 4.13 -28.97 8.21
CA ARG A 181 2.88 -28.28 7.88
C ARG A 181 2.37 -27.50 9.09
N HIS A 182 2.03 -26.23 8.89
CA HIS A 182 1.42 -25.39 9.93
C HIS A 182 0.12 -24.76 9.45
N THR A 183 -0.80 -24.55 10.39
CA THR A 183 -1.99 -23.72 10.19
C THR A 183 -1.68 -22.31 10.67
N ARG A 184 -1.80 -21.33 9.76
CA ARG A 184 -1.49 -19.92 10.06
C ARG A 184 -2.77 -19.12 10.24
N LYS A 185 -2.77 -18.22 11.22
CA LYS A 185 -3.89 -17.34 11.57
C LYS A 185 -3.62 -15.95 11.01
N VAL A 186 -4.63 -15.36 10.40
CA VAL A 186 -4.58 -14.02 9.82
C VAL A 186 -5.68 -13.17 10.42
N VAL A 187 -5.32 -11.96 10.84
CA VAL A 187 -6.26 -10.87 11.16
C VAL A 187 -6.40 -10.04 9.90
N ALA A 188 -7.62 -9.92 9.37
CA ALA A 188 -7.96 -8.97 8.33
C ALA A 188 -8.70 -7.78 8.94
N THR A 189 -8.22 -6.57 8.66
CA THR A 189 -8.91 -5.32 9.05
C THR A 189 -9.20 -4.52 7.81
N ILE A 190 -10.47 -4.15 7.60
CA ILE A 190 -10.91 -3.26 6.53
C ILE A 190 -11.35 -1.95 7.15
N GLN A 191 -10.84 -0.85 6.63
CA GLN A 191 -11.28 0.51 6.97
C GLN A 191 -11.59 1.29 5.69
N GLY A 192 -12.69 2.06 5.68
CA GLY A 192 -13.03 2.84 4.50
C GLY A 192 -14.46 3.38 4.46
N GLU A 193 -14.80 4.02 3.35
CA GLU A 193 -16.15 4.46 3.00
C GLU A 193 -16.92 3.30 2.37
N LYS A 194 -18.07 2.94 2.96
CA LYS A 194 -18.98 1.95 2.37
C LYS A 194 -19.73 2.53 1.17
N ALA A 195 -20.11 1.66 0.23
CA ALA A 195 -20.89 1.99 -0.96
C ALA A 195 -22.38 2.18 -0.65
#